data_AF-A0A953E983-F1
#
_entry.id   AF-A0A953E983-F1
#
_cell.length_a   1.000
_cell.length_b   1.000
_cell.length_c   1.000
_cell.angle_alpha   90.00
_cell.angle_beta   90.00
_cell.angle_gamma   90.00
#
_symmetry.space_group_name_H-M   'P 1'
#
loop_
_entity.id
_entity.type
_entity.pdbx_description
1 polymer ?
#
loop_
_entity_poly.entity_id
_entity_poly.type
_entity_poly.pdbx_seq_one_letter_code
_entity_poly.pdbx_strand_id
1 'polypeptide(L)'
;MDAEGYPALIGPFFAKREGEGWRYGFLAEPRHRNAGGVVHGGMLMSFADDVLGITVWTAAGRKPCTTVQLNTQFIAPVRVGDFVEGRAEVLRT
;
A
#
# COMPACT_ATOMS: atom_id res chain seq x y z
N MET A 1 5.99 -12.53 8.35
CA MET A 1 4.95 -13.44 7.82
C MET A 1 5.12 -13.36 6.34
N ASP A 2 5.44 -14.49 5.71
CA ASP A 2 5.55 -14.53 4.25
C ASP A 2 4.17 -14.19 3.68
N ALA A 3 4.14 -13.26 2.73
CA ALA A 3 2.89 -12.88 2.10
C ALA A 3 2.41 -14.05 1.22
N GLU A 4 1.13 -14.40 1.35
CA GLU A 4 0.45 -15.35 0.47
C GLU A 4 -0.64 -14.65 -0.35
N GLY A 5 -1.05 -15.25 -1.47
CA GLY A 5 -2.12 -14.70 -2.31
C GLY A 5 -1.71 -13.41 -3.02
N TYR A 6 -2.66 -12.47 -3.16
CA TYR A 6 -2.47 -11.27 -3.97
C TYR A 6 -1.29 -10.37 -3.52
N PRO A 7 -1.09 -10.09 -2.22
CA PRO A 7 0.09 -9.33 -1.76
C PRO A 7 1.43 -9.99 -2.11
N ALA A 8 1.49 -11.31 -2.24
CA ALA A 8 2.70 -12.01 -2.70
C ALA A 8 3.00 -11.73 -4.18
N LEU A 9 1.96 -11.52 -5.01
CA LEU A 9 2.08 -11.24 -6.44
C LEU A 9 2.54 -9.81 -6.72
N ILE A 10 2.26 -8.87 -5.81
CA ILE A 10 2.51 -7.44 -6.00
C ILE A 10 3.53 -6.84 -5.01
N GLY A 11 3.80 -7.50 -3.90
CA GLY A 11 4.85 -7.13 -2.95
C GLY A 11 6.24 -7.50 -3.46
N PRO A 12 7.31 -7.48 -2.64
CA PRO A 12 7.25 -7.38 -1.20
C PRO A 12 6.91 -5.97 -0.74
N PHE A 13 6.07 -5.90 0.30
CA PHE A 13 5.84 -4.67 1.06
C PHE A 13 6.71 -4.69 2.31
N PHE A 14 7.32 -3.54 2.58
CA PHE A 14 8.15 -3.31 3.74
C PHE A 14 7.36 -2.49 4.76
N ALA A 15 7.58 -2.77 6.04
CA ALA A 15 7.05 -1.98 7.13
C ALA A 15 8.17 -1.64 8.11
N LYS A 16 8.23 -0.39 8.55
CA LYS A 16 9.15 0.11 9.57
C LYS A 16 8.35 0.89 10.61
N ARG A 17 8.62 0.63 11.89
CA ARG A 17 8.04 1.42 12.98
C ARG A 17 8.50 2.88 12.84
N GLU A 18 7.58 3.82 12.91
CA GLU A 18 7.86 5.26 12.85
C GLU A 18 7.00 5.98 13.90
N GLY A 19 7.62 6.37 15.02
CA GLY A 19 6.89 6.89 16.19
C GLY A 19 5.90 5.88 16.74
N GLU A 20 4.66 6.32 16.98
CA GLU A 20 3.55 5.46 17.41
C GLU A 20 2.91 4.68 16.25
N GLY A 21 3.29 4.97 15.01
CA GLY A 21 2.73 4.38 13.80
C GLY A 21 3.73 3.55 13.00
N TRP A 22 3.42 3.42 11.72
CA TRP A 22 4.19 2.64 10.75
C TRP A 22 4.37 3.43 9.46
N ARG A 23 5.57 3.27 8.88
CA ARG A 23 5.88 3.67 7.52
C ARG A 23 5.99 2.41 6.68
N TYR A 24 5.28 2.38 5.57
CA TYR A 24 5.29 1.27 4.65
C TYR A 24 6.01 1.65 3.36
N GLY A 25 6.45 0.67 2.60
CA GLY A 25 7.01 0.94 1.28
C GLY A 25 7.12 -0.27 0.37
N PHE A 26 7.39 -0.01 -0.90
CA PHE A 26 7.74 -1.03 -1.88
C PHE A 26 8.72 -0.47 -2.90
N LEU A 27 9.55 -1.35 -3.47
CA LEU A 27 10.40 -1.00 -4.60
C LEU A 27 9.62 -1.19 -5.90
N ALA A 28 9.54 -0.15 -6.73
CA ALA A 28 8.88 -0.26 -8.03
C ALA A 28 9.69 -1.15 -8.99
N GLU A 29 9.19 -2.33 -9.29
CA GLU A 29 9.82 -3.29 -10.19
C GLU A 29 9.22 -3.24 -11.62
N PRO A 30 9.93 -3.77 -12.64
CA PRO A 30 9.39 -3.84 -14.00
C PRO A 30 8.03 -4.52 -14.12
N ARG A 31 7.71 -5.49 -13.25
CA ARG A 31 6.38 -6.15 -13.25
C ARG A 31 5.24 -5.26 -12.73
N HIS A 32 5.55 -4.16 -12.06
CA HIS A 32 4.56 -3.20 -11.55
C HIS A 32 4.12 -2.17 -12.61
N ARG A 33 4.73 -2.18 -13.79
CA ARG A 33 4.48 -1.16 -14.83
C ARG A 33 3.14 -1.36 -15.55
N ASN A 34 2.55 -0.26 -15.99
CA ASN A 34 1.49 -0.25 -16.99
C ASN A 34 2.07 -0.18 -18.42
N ALA A 35 1.19 -0.18 -19.42
CA ALA A 35 1.57 -0.05 -20.83
C ALA A 35 2.31 1.27 -21.16
N GLY A 36 2.16 2.31 -20.32
CA GLY A 36 2.88 3.59 -20.44
C GLY A 36 4.27 3.60 -19.82
N GLY A 37 4.76 2.48 -19.28
CA GLY A 37 6.12 2.35 -18.75
C GLY A 37 6.34 2.91 -17.34
N VAL A 38 5.29 3.39 -16.69
CA VAL A 38 5.31 3.84 -15.28
C VAL A 38 4.51 2.86 -14.43
N VAL A 39 4.60 2.94 -13.10
CA VAL A 39 3.85 2.04 -12.20
C VAL A 39 2.35 2.14 -12.49
N HIS A 40 1.69 0.99 -12.57
CA HIS A 40 0.25 0.90 -12.81
C HIS A 40 -0.53 1.53 -11.65
N GLY A 41 -1.56 2.33 -11.94
CA GLY A 41 -2.37 2.97 -10.89
C GLY A 41 -2.99 1.95 -9.93
N GLY A 42 -3.43 0.80 -10.44
CA GLY A 42 -3.90 -0.33 -9.64
C GLY A 42 -2.85 -0.87 -8.65
N MET A 43 -1.56 -0.88 -9.01
CA MET A 43 -0.50 -1.27 -8.06
C MET A 43 -0.41 -0.29 -6.89
N LEU A 44 -0.44 1.01 -7.19
CA LEU A 44 -0.41 2.06 -6.16
C LEU A 44 -1.67 2.03 -5.29
N MET A 45 -2.84 1.78 -5.87
CA MET A 45 -4.09 1.61 -5.14
C MET A 45 -4.07 0.39 -4.22
N SER A 46 -3.57 -0.75 -4.70
CA SER A 46 -3.46 -1.96 -3.87
C SER A 46 -2.50 -1.77 -2.72
N PHE A 47 -1.37 -1.09 -2.95
CA PHE A 47 -0.46 -0.72 -1.87
C PHE A 47 -1.13 0.22 -0.87
N ALA A 48 -1.85 1.25 -1.34
CA ALA A 48 -2.58 2.16 -0.46
C ALA A 48 -3.68 1.46 0.35
N ASP A 49 -4.41 0.53 -0.27
CA ASP A 49 -5.45 -0.28 0.39
C ASP A 49 -4.87 -1.16 1.49
N ASP A 50 -3.73 -1.82 1.25
CA ASP A 50 -3.07 -2.66 2.25
C ASP A 50 -2.58 -1.83 3.45
N VAL A 51 -1.97 -0.66 3.17
CA VAL A 51 -1.51 0.28 4.21
C VAL A 51 -2.68 0.80 5.06
N LEU A 52 -3.79 1.19 4.43
CA LEU A 52 -5.01 1.60 5.14
C LEU A 52 -5.63 0.44 5.93
N GLY A 53 -5.74 -0.73 5.31
CA GLY A 53 -6.36 -1.92 5.88
C GLY A 53 -5.66 -2.37 7.17
N ILE A 54 -4.33 -2.48 7.14
CA ILE A 54 -3.53 -2.84 8.33
C ILE A 54 -3.68 -1.79 9.44
N THR A 55 -3.71 -0.51 9.07
CA THR A 55 -3.82 0.61 10.01
C THR A 55 -5.19 0.62 10.69
N VAL A 56 -6.28 0.49 9.93
CA VAL A 56 -7.66 0.42 10.45
C VAL A 56 -7.88 -0.85 11.25
N TRP A 57 -7.42 -2.01 10.76
CA TRP A 57 -7.51 -3.27 11.48
C TRP A 57 -6.84 -3.17 12.86
N THR A 58 -5.68 -2.53 12.94
CA THR A 58 -4.99 -2.30 14.22
C THR A 58 -5.82 -1.39 15.13
N ALA A 59 -6.31 -0.26 14.63
CA ALA A 59 -7.12 0.70 15.40
C ALA A 59 -8.46 0.11 15.86
N ALA A 60 -9.06 -0.79 15.09
CA ALA A 60 -10.30 -1.50 15.42
C ALA A 60 -10.12 -2.62 16.47
N GLY A 61 -8.95 -2.72 17.10
CA GLY A 61 -8.65 -3.80 18.04
C GLY A 61 -8.53 -5.16 17.35
N ARG A 62 -8.01 -5.18 16.11
CA ARG A 62 -7.78 -6.38 15.29
C ARG A 62 -9.06 -7.13 14.92
N LYS A 63 -10.20 -6.44 14.94
CA LYS A 63 -11.48 -6.97 14.42
C LYS A 63 -11.45 -7.00 12.89
N PRO A 64 -12.10 -7.97 12.24
CA PRO A 64 -12.21 -8.00 10.79
C PRO A 64 -12.75 -6.68 10.23
N CYS A 65 -12.10 -6.15 9.20
CA CYS A 65 -12.48 -4.93 8.50
C CYS A 65 -12.38 -5.20 6.99
N THR A 66 -13.18 -4.49 6.19
CA THR A 66 -13.12 -4.56 4.73
C THR A 66 -13.23 -3.16 4.15
N THR A 67 -12.51 -2.92 3.05
CA THR A 67 -12.61 -1.66 2.32
C THR A 67 -13.93 -1.60 1.57
N VAL A 68 -14.79 -0.63 1.92
CA VAL A 68 -16.07 -0.39 1.23
C VAL A 68 -15.89 0.58 0.06
N GLN A 69 -15.00 1.57 0.22
CA GLN A 69 -14.71 2.58 -0.79
C GLN A 69 -13.25 3.03 -0.66
N LEU A 70 -12.54 3.11 -1.78
CA LEU A 70 -11.23 3.75 -1.89
C LEU A 70 -11.30 4.85 -2.95
N ASN A 71 -10.90 6.06 -2.58
CA ASN A 71 -10.75 7.18 -3.51
C ASN A 71 -9.25 7.53 -3.60
N THR A 72 -8.74 7.68 -4.81
CA THR A 72 -7.31 7.93 -5.06
C THR A 72 -7.15 8.94 -6.19
N GLN A 73 -6.18 9.84 -6.02
CA GLN A 73 -5.78 10.81 -7.04
C GLN A 73 -4.29 10.60 -7.36
N PHE A 74 -3.96 10.43 -8.64
CA PHE A 74 -2.58 10.28 -9.08
C PHE A 74 -2.03 11.63 -9.54
N ILE A 75 -1.12 12.21 -8.74
CA ILE A 75 -0.60 13.56 -8.99
C ILE A 75 0.65 13.53 -9.90
N ALA A 76 1.45 12.48 -9.82
CA ALA A 76 2.68 12.31 -10.60
C ALA A 76 2.95 10.83 -10.90
N PRO A 77 3.68 10.50 -11.99
CA PRO A 77 4.07 9.13 -12.29
C PRO A 77 5.17 8.63 -11.34
N VAL A 78 5.07 7.36 -10.94
CA VAL A 78 6.15 6.61 -10.29
C VAL A 78 6.90 5.79 -11.34
N ARG A 79 8.23 5.87 -11.35
CA ARG A 79 9.08 5.14 -12.29
C ARG A 79 9.54 3.82 -11.68
N VAL A 80 9.83 2.86 -12.56
CA VAL A 80 10.54 1.64 -12.14
C VAL A 80 11.89 2.03 -11.54
N GLY A 81 12.23 1.43 -10.40
CA GLY A 81 13.40 1.75 -9.59
C GLY A 81 13.12 2.72 -8.44
N ASP A 82 12.00 3.45 -8.46
CA ASP A 82 11.64 4.33 -7.35
C ASP A 82 11.24 3.50 -6.13
N PHE A 83 11.65 3.95 -4.94
CA PHE A 83 11.12 3.44 -3.68
C PHE A 83 9.91 4.28 -3.28
N VAL A 84 8.75 3.65 -3.20
CA VAL A 84 7.49 4.30 -2.86
C VAL A 84 7.20 4.08 -1.39
N GLU A 85 6.71 5.12 -0.71
CA GLU A 85 6.42 5.07 0.71
C GLU A 85 4.98 5.47 1.01
N GLY A 86 4.39 4.80 1.99
CA GLY A 86 3.01 4.99 2.41
C GLY A 86 2.91 5.22 3.90
N ARG A 87 2.01 6.12 4.28
CA ARG A 87 1.55 6.35 5.66
C ARG A 87 0.03 6.43 5.65
N ALA A 88 -0.58 6.01 6.75
CA ALA A 88 -2.02 6.11 6.95
C ALA A 88 -2.32 6.68 8.32
N GLU A 89 -3.43 7.39 8.40
CA GLU A 89 -3.97 7.99 9.61
C GLU A 89 -5.45 7.60 9.72
N VAL A 90 -5.89 7.22 10.91
CA VAL A 90 -7.30 6.94 11.18
C VAL A 90 -7.98 8.24 11.59
N LEU A 91 -8.87 8.73 10.74
CA LEU A 91 -9.59 9.98 11.00
C LEU A 91 -10.81 9.78 11.91
N ARG A 92 -11.44 8.61 11.86
CA ARG A 92 -12.71 8.28 12.54
C ARG A 92 -12.80 6.77 12.81
N THR A 93 -13.38 6.38 13.95
CA THR A 93 -13.59 4.98 14.37
C THR A 93 -15.02 4.74 14.80
#